data_AF-A0ABD3MDL5-F1
#
_entry.id   AF-A0ABD3MDL5-F1
#
_cell.length_a   1.000
_cell.length_b   1.000
_cell.length_c   1.000
_cell.angle_alpha   90.00
_cell.angle_beta   90.00
_cell.angle_gamma   90.00
#
_symmetry.space_group_name_H-M   'P 1'
#
loop_
_entity.id
_entity.type
_entity.pdbx_description
1 polymer ?
#
loop_
_entity_poly.entity_id
_entity_poly.type
_entity_poly.pdbx_seq_one_letter_code
_entity_poly.pdbx_strand_id
1 'polypeptide(L)'
;MSSSDRSTTTRQLASLIGASGVAIGAFGAHALKATLAKKTGAGDNWKTAVTYQLLHAVALLSLSTIDRKNLSTPPSPSSWSGAKVTALGTAMFSGSIYLLCLDIGPKKLVGPITPVGGLLLICGWAMVGMGNI
;
A
#
# COMPACT_ATOMS: atom_id res chain seq x y z
N MET A 1 -8.90 -10.56 19.85
CA MET A 1 -7.57 -10.01 19.49
C MET A 1 -7.28 -8.81 20.38
N SER A 2 -6.12 -8.76 21.03
CA SER A 2 -5.74 -7.66 21.93
C SER A 2 -5.30 -6.41 21.14
N SER A 3 -5.24 -5.23 21.78
CA SER A 3 -4.74 -4.01 21.14
C SER A 3 -3.26 -4.12 20.72
N SER A 4 -2.44 -4.88 21.44
CA SER A 4 -1.05 -5.15 21.09
C SER A 4 -0.90 -6.02 19.85
N ASP A 5 -1.77 -7.03 19.68
CA ASP A 5 -1.77 -7.88 18.47
C ASP A 5 -2.06 -7.04 17.22
N ARG A 6 -3.00 -6.09 17.36
CA ARG A 6 -3.42 -5.20 16.27
C ARG A 6 -2.27 -4.30 15.78
N SER A 7 -1.60 -3.61 16.70
CA SER A 7 -0.44 -2.76 16.37
C SER A 7 0.69 -3.59 15.72
N THR A 8 0.94 -4.80 16.22
CA THR A 8 1.96 -5.70 15.67
C THR A 8 1.65 -6.09 14.23
N THR A 9 0.40 -6.44 13.92
CA THR A 9 -0.01 -6.76 12.54
C THR A 9 0.18 -5.57 11.59
N THR A 10 -0.22 -4.37 12.00
CA THR A 10 -0.05 -3.17 11.15
C THR A 10 1.42 -2.90 10.86
N ARG A 11 2.28 -3.06 11.86
CA ARG A 11 3.73 -2.91 11.69
C ARG A 11 4.30 -3.94 10.71
N GLN A 12 3.90 -5.21 10.83
CA GLN A 12 4.34 -6.26 9.91
C GLN A 12 3.93 -5.96 8.47
N LEU A 13 2.67 -5.56 8.24
CA LEU A 13 2.19 -5.17 6.92
C LEU A 13 2.99 -3.99 6.36
N ALA A 14 3.22 -2.95 7.17
CA ALA A 14 4.01 -1.79 6.77
C ALA A 14 5.43 -2.20 6.35
N SER A 15 6.11 -3.03 7.14
CA SER A 15 7.45 -3.52 6.84
C SER A 15 7.50 -4.35 5.55
N LEU A 16 6.52 -5.23 5.33
CA LEU A 16 6.45 -6.04 4.10
C LEU A 16 6.21 -5.18 2.86
N ILE A 17 5.27 -4.23 2.94
CA ILE A 17 4.97 -3.30 1.84
C ILE A 17 6.19 -2.41 1.54
N GLY A 18 6.86 -1.91 2.57
CA GLY A 18 8.05 -1.07 2.42
C GLY A 18 9.23 -1.83 1.81
N ALA A 19 9.55 -3.01 2.36
CA ALA A 19 10.64 -3.85 1.86
C ALA A 19 10.42 -4.25 0.39
N SER A 20 9.20 -4.69 0.05
CA SER A 20 8.85 -5.02 -1.35
C SER A 20 8.85 -3.78 -2.25
N GLY A 21 8.43 -2.61 -1.76
CA GLY A 21 8.46 -1.36 -2.52
C GLY A 21 9.88 -0.93 -2.88
N VAL A 22 10.82 -1.06 -1.94
CA VAL A 22 12.25 -0.79 -2.19
C VAL A 22 12.81 -1.79 -3.21
N ALA A 23 12.55 -3.08 -3.02
CA ALA A 23 13.04 -4.13 -3.91
C ALA A 23 12.52 -3.94 -5.35
N ILE A 24 11.21 -3.78 -5.52
CA ILE A 24 10.56 -3.59 -6.83
C ILE A 24 10.98 -2.25 -7.45
N GLY A 25 11.12 -1.19 -6.65
CA GLY A 25 11.61 0.10 -7.12
C GLY A 25 13.04 0.04 -7.66
N ALA A 26 13.96 -0.57 -6.91
CA ALA A 26 15.35 -0.76 -7.33
C ALA A 26 15.44 -1.65 -8.58
N PHE A 27 14.68 -2.75 -8.61
CA PHE A 27 14.61 -3.66 -9.75
C PHE A 27 14.07 -2.96 -11.00
N GLY A 28 13.03 -2.12 -10.85
CA GLY A 28 12.50 -1.26 -11.90
C GLY A 28 13.54 -0.32 -12.51
N ALA A 29 14.28 0.39 -11.65
CA ALA A 29 15.24 1.41 -12.06
C ALA A 29 16.53 0.86 -12.70
N HIS A 30 16.96 -0.34 -12.30
CA HIS A 30 18.23 -0.92 -12.74
C HIS A 30 18.02 -2.07 -13.75
N ALA A 31 17.24 -3.09 -13.38
CA ALA A 31 17.11 -4.31 -14.16
C ALA A 31 16.04 -4.21 -15.27
N LEU A 32 14.94 -3.48 -15.02
CA LEU A 32 13.81 -3.39 -15.95
C LEU A 32 13.79 -2.11 -16.79
N LYS A 33 14.76 -1.19 -16.63
CA LYS A 33 14.75 0.12 -17.29
C LYS A 33 14.54 0.02 -18.80
N ALA A 34 15.29 -0.86 -19.47
CA ALA A 34 15.17 -1.06 -20.92
C ALA A 34 13.82 -1.69 -21.31
N THR A 35 13.28 -2.59 -20.50
CA THR A 35 11.96 -3.22 -20.72
C THR A 35 10.84 -2.19 -20.60
N LEU A 36 10.86 -1.37 -19.55
CA LEU A 36 9.87 -0.31 -19.32
C LEU A 36 9.95 0.78 -20.40
N ALA A 37 11.15 1.07 -20.94
CA ALA A 37 11.32 2.05 -22.01
C ALA A 37 10.67 1.63 -23.35
N LYS A 38 10.47 0.32 -23.58
CA LYS A 38 9.82 -0.19 -24.81
C LYS A 38 8.32 0.10 -24.87
N LYS A 39 7.71 0.43 -23.73
CA LYS A 39 6.27 0.61 -23.61
C LYS A 39 5.97 2.03 -23.15
N THR A 40 5.29 2.79 -23.99
CA THR A 40 4.92 4.19 -23.72
C THR A 40 4.22 4.31 -22.36
N GLY A 41 4.77 5.16 -21.49
CA GLY A 41 4.25 5.44 -20.14
C GLY A 41 4.51 4.35 -19.09
N ALA A 42 5.10 3.19 -19.42
CA ALA A 42 5.31 2.14 -18.43
C ALA A 42 6.33 2.53 -17.35
N GLY A 43 7.35 3.32 -17.68
CA GLY A 43 8.29 3.86 -16.69
C GLY A 43 7.62 4.78 -15.66
N ASP A 44 6.78 5.71 -16.12
CA ASP A 44 6.07 6.65 -15.24
C ASP A 44 5.00 5.94 -14.40
N ASN A 45 4.30 4.99 -14.99
CA ASN A 45 3.35 4.13 -14.28
C ASN A 45 4.05 3.29 -13.20
N TRP A 46 5.21 2.71 -13.52
CA TRP A 46 6.02 1.98 -12.54
C TRP A 46 6.44 2.88 -11.38
N LYS A 47 6.94 4.09 -11.68
CA LYS A 47 7.30 5.08 -10.66
C LYS A 47 6.10 5.45 -9.80
N THR A 48 4.92 5.61 -10.39
CA THR A 48 3.67 5.88 -9.67
C THR A 48 3.34 4.75 -8.71
N ALA A 49 3.39 3.50 -9.15
CA ALA A 49 3.14 2.33 -8.31
C ALA A 49 4.12 2.23 -7.13
N VAL A 50 5.43 2.41 -7.39
CA VAL A 50 6.45 2.42 -6.33
C VAL A 50 6.21 3.55 -5.33
N THR A 51 5.87 4.74 -5.82
CA THR A 51 5.61 5.91 -4.97
C THR A 51 4.43 5.67 -4.05
N TYR A 52 3.29 5.19 -4.58
CA TYR A 52 2.12 4.87 -3.76
C TYR A 52 2.41 3.75 -2.76
N GLN A 53 3.15 2.70 -3.17
CA GLN A 53 3.53 1.61 -2.30
C GLN A 53 4.37 2.08 -1.11
N LEU A 54 5.43 2.85 -1.37
CA LEU A 54 6.33 3.34 -0.33
C LEU A 54 5.67 4.39 0.58
N LEU A 55 4.87 5.30 0.01
CA LEU A 55 4.13 6.29 0.80
C LEU A 55 3.17 5.60 1.78
N HIS A 56 2.42 4.60 1.33
CA HIS A 56 1.51 3.88 2.22
C HIS A 56 2.23 2.96 3.21
N ALA A 57 3.41 2.42 2.86
CA ALA A 57 4.25 1.71 3.83
C ALA A 57 4.67 2.62 4.99
N VAL A 58 5.18 3.82 4.68
CA VAL A 58 5.57 4.81 5.70
C VAL A 58 4.37 5.24 6.53
N ALA A 59 3.25 5.55 5.89
CA ALA A 59 2.01 5.89 6.60
C ALA A 59 1.55 4.79 7.56
N LEU A 60 1.51 3.53 7.12
CA LEU A 60 1.11 2.40 7.97
C LEU A 60 2.10 2.17 9.10
N LEU A 61 3.41 2.36 8.85
CA LEU A 61 4.42 2.26 9.90
C LEU A 61 4.18 3.32 10.97
N SER A 62 3.96 4.58 10.58
CA SER A 62 3.62 5.68 11.48
C SER A 62 2.37 5.38 12.31
N LEU A 63 1.31 4.84 11.70
CA LEU A 63 0.09 4.44 12.42
C LEU A 63 0.32 3.33 13.46
N SER A 64 1.34 2.48 13.24
CA SER A 64 1.70 1.40 14.17
C SER A 64 2.53 1.87 15.37
N THR A 65 3.27 2.99 15.23
CA THR A 65 4.21 3.51 16.23
C THR A 65 3.64 4.55 17.18
N ILE A 66 2.43 5.06 16.93
CA ILE A 66 1.76 5.99 17.85
C ILE A 66 1.58 5.27 19.20
N ASP A 67 2.30 5.73 20.23
CA ASP A 67 2.32 5.12 21.56
C ASP A 67 1.04 5.50 22.33
N ARG A 68 0.14 4.52 22.46
CA ARG A 68 -1.24 4.75 22.92
C ARG A 68 -1.41 4.62 24.43
N LYS A 69 -0.31 4.45 25.17
CA LYS A 69 -0.32 4.27 26.63
C LYS A 69 -0.82 5.51 27.39
N ASN A 70 -0.78 6.69 26.77
CA ASN A 70 -1.19 7.97 27.39
C ASN A 70 -2.52 8.53 26.84
N LEU A 71 -3.22 7.80 25.96
CA LEU A 71 -4.52 8.25 25.45
C LEU A 71 -5.64 7.73 26.36
N SER A 72 -6.43 8.63 26.94
CA SER A 72 -7.57 8.31 27.80
C SER A 72 -8.71 7.56 27.08
N THR A 73 -8.63 7.40 25.75
CA THR A 73 -9.61 6.67 24.95
C THR A 73 -8.94 5.49 24.23
N PRO A 74 -9.50 4.28 24.34
CA PRO A 74 -8.98 3.13 23.61
C PRO A 74 -9.18 3.34 22.11
N PRO A 75 -8.25 2.84 21.28
CA PRO A 75 -8.34 3.01 19.84
C PRO A 75 -9.57 2.33 19.27
N SER A 76 -10.27 3.04 18.39
CA SER A 76 -11.48 2.51 17.76
C SER A 76 -11.13 1.31 16.87
N PRO A 77 -11.94 0.23 16.88
CA PRO A 77 -11.84 -0.85 15.90
C PRO A 77 -11.81 -0.35 14.44
N SER A 78 -12.41 0.81 14.16
CA SER A 78 -12.41 1.46 12.84
C SER A 78 -11.01 1.81 12.34
N SER A 79 -10.13 2.34 13.19
CA SER A 79 -8.78 2.78 12.80
C SER A 79 -7.91 1.60 12.36
N TRP A 80 -8.01 0.47 13.07
CA TRP A 80 -7.25 -0.73 12.71
C TRP A 80 -7.77 -1.43 11.45
N SER A 81 -9.10 -1.48 11.29
CA SER A 81 -9.72 -1.94 10.05
C SER A 81 -9.30 -1.07 8.87
N GLY A 82 -9.23 0.25 9.07
CA GLY A 82 -8.72 1.21 8.09
C GLY A 82 -7.29 0.90 7.65
N ALA A 83 -6.37 0.65 8.59
CA ALA A 83 -4.98 0.29 8.28
C ALA A 83 -4.87 -0.99 7.41
N LYS A 84 -5.69 -2.01 7.67
CA LYS A 84 -5.74 -3.22 6.84
C LYS A 84 -6.30 -2.95 5.45
N VAL A 85 -7.37 -2.16 5.36
CA VAL A 85 -7.99 -1.76 4.10
C VAL A 85 -7.00 -0.95 3.26
N THR A 86 -6.24 -0.03 3.86
CA THR A 86 -5.16 0.72 3.19
C THR A 86 -4.05 -0.22 2.70
N ALA A 87 -3.64 -1.21 3.51
CA ALA A 87 -2.63 -2.20 3.09
C ALA A 87 -3.09 -3.02 1.87
N LEU A 88 -4.34 -3.52 1.89
CA LEU A 88 -4.93 -4.25 0.76
C LEU A 88 -5.06 -3.35 -0.47
N GLY A 89 -5.56 -2.12 -0.31
CA GLY A 89 -5.66 -1.14 -1.37
C GLY A 89 -4.32 -0.83 -2.01
N THR A 90 -3.25 -0.72 -1.20
CA THR A 90 -1.88 -0.49 -1.67
C THR A 90 -1.39 -1.65 -2.54
N ALA A 91 -1.61 -2.88 -2.09
CA ALA A 91 -1.21 -4.08 -2.82
C ALA A 91 -1.97 -4.21 -4.15
N MET A 92 -3.28 -3.95 -4.15
CA MET A 92 -4.11 -4.00 -5.35
C MET A 92 -3.75 -2.87 -6.34
N PHE A 93 -3.63 -1.63 -5.86
CA PHE A 93 -3.31 -0.47 -6.69
C PHE A 93 -1.92 -0.59 -7.31
N SER A 94 -0.88 -0.76 -6.49
CA SER A 94 0.51 -0.78 -6.96
C SER A 94 0.82 -2.08 -7.71
N GLY A 95 0.36 -3.22 -7.16
CA GLY A 95 0.56 -4.53 -7.75
C GLY A 95 -0.03 -4.65 -9.16
N SER A 96 -1.27 -4.19 -9.35
CA SER A 96 -1.90 -4.20 -10.68
C SER A 96 -1.15 -3.35 -11.70
N ILE A 97 -0.64 -2.17 -11.30
CA ILE A 97 0.15 -1.33 -12.19
C ILE A 97 1.47 -2.02 -12.57
N TYR A 98 2.15 -2.72 -11.64
CA TYR A 98 3.34 -3.50 -11.99
C TYR A 98 3.04 -4.60 -13.00
N LEU A 99 1.96 -5.36 -12.79
CA LEU A 99 1.52 -6.40 -13.72
C LEU A 99 1.20 -5.81 -15.10
N LEU A 100 0.50 -4.68 -15.15
CA LEU A 100 0.23 -3.97 -16.40
C LEU A 100 1.49 -3.49 -17.09
N CYS A 101 2.48 -2.96 -16.35
CA CYS A 101 3.75 -2.50 -16.93
C CYS A 101 4.55 -3.66 -17.56
N LEU A 102 4.46 -4.85 -16.99
CA LEU A 102 5.13 -6.06 -17.45
C LEU A 102 4.29 -6.92 -18.42
N ASP A 103 3.08 -6.47 -18.76
CA ASP A 103 2.10 -7.22 -19.57
C ASP A 103 1.81 -8.63 -19.00
N ILE A 104 1.84 -8.77 -17.67
CA ILE A 104 1.53 -10.01 -16.97
C ILE A 104 0.02 -10.08 -16.71
N GLY A 105 -0.64 -11.05 -17.34
CA GLY A 105 -2.07 -11.31 -17.18
C GLY A 105 -2.98 -10.52 -18.13
N PRO A 106 -4.27 -10.88 -18.20
CA PRO A 106 -5.19 -10.25 -19.14
C PRO A 106 -5.52 -8.81 -18.71
N LYS A 107 -5.19 -7.82 -19.56
CA LYS A 107 -5.42 -6.39 -19.29
C LYS A 107 -6.86 -6.05 -18.89
N LYS A 108 -7.84 -6.75 -19.46
CA LYS A 108 -9.27 -6.58 -19.14
C LYS A 108 -9.61 -6.99 -17.70
N LEU A 109 -8.81 -7.86 -17.08
CA LEU A 109 -8.98 -8.29 -15.70
C LEU A 109 -8.10 -7.47 -14.75
N VAL A 110 -6.84 -7.23 -15.12
CA VAL A 110 -5.87 -6.55 -14.26
C VAL A 110 -6.12 -5.04 -14.21
N GLY A 111 -6.53 -4.42 -15.32
CA GLY A 111 -6.82 -2.99 -15.42
C GLY A 111 -7.82 -2.49 -14.38
N PRO A 112 -9.00 -3.14 -14.23
CA PRO A 112 -9.99 -2.76 -13.22
C PRO A 112 -9.52 -2.92 -11.76
N ILE A 113 -8.42 -3.64 -11.49
CA ILE A 113 -7.90 -3.80 -10.12
C ILE A 113 -7.31 -2.49 -9.60
N THR A 114 -6.69 -1.68 -10.47
CA THR A 114 -6.12 -0.37 -10.07
C THR A 114 -7.17 0.57 -9.47
N PRO A 115 -8.30 0.88 -10.11
CA PRO A 115 -9.31 1.76 -9.52
C PRO A 115 -9.98 1.16 -8.27
N VAL A 116 -10.16 -0.16 -8.20
CA VAL A 116 -10.66 -0.82 -6.98
C VAL A 116 -9.67 -0.64 -5.82
N GLY A 117 -8.37 -0.83 -6.08
CA GLY A 117 -7.32 -0.55 -5.11
C GLY A 117 -7.31 0.91 -4.66
N GLY A 118 -7.50 1.85 -5.59
CA GLY A 118 -7.62 3.28 -5.29
C GLY A 118 -8.83 3.61 -4.39
N LEU A 119 -9.99 2.98 -4.65
CA LEU A 119 -11.17 3.14 -3.80
C LEU A 119 -10.92 2.60 -2.39
N LEU A 120 -10.27 1.44 -2.27
CA LEU A 120 -9.87 0.89 -0.97
C LEU A 120 -8.90 1.82 -0.23
N LEU A 121 -7.95 2.45 -0.94
CA LEU A 121 -7.07 3.45 -0.33
C LEU A 121 -7.88 4.62 0.25
N ILE A 122 -8.83 5.17 -0.50
CA ILE A 122 -9.71 6.26 -0.04
C ILE A 122 -10.52 5.82 1.20
N CYS A 123 -11.20 4.67 1.13
CA CYS A 123 -11.98 4.15 2.25
C CYS A 123 -11.12 3.87 3.49
N GLY A 124 -9.94 3.26 3.30
CA GLY A 124 -9.02 2.94 4.39
C GLY A 124 -8.56 4.18 5.14
N TRP A 125 -8.22 5.25 4.40
CA TRP A 125 -7.86 6.54 5.00
C TRP A 125 -9.03 7.22 5.71
N ALA A 126 -10.23 7.20 5.13
CA ALA A 126 -11.42 7.72 5.78
C ALA A 126 -11.70 7.01 7.12
N MET A 127 -11.59 5.67 7.14
CA MET A 127 -11.77 4.87 8.35
C MET A 127 -10.71 5.14 9.42
N VAL A 128 -9.45 5.37 9.00
CA VAL A 128 -8.37 5.80 9.91
C VAL A 128 -8.68 7.16 10.51
N GLY A 129 -9.12 8.14 9.71
CA GLY A 129 -9.44 9.49 10.19
C GLY A 129 -10.68 9.59 11.07
N MET A 130 -11.69 8.74 10.83
CA MET A 130 -12.90 8.65 11.65
C MET A 130 -12.70 7.85 12.94
N GLY A 131 -11.65 7.03 13.02
CA GLY A 131 -11.33 6.28 14.22
C GLY A 131 -10.43 7.10 15.14
N ASN A 132 -10.68 7.08 16.45
CA ASN A 132 -9.69 7.56 17.41
C ASN A 132 -8.40 6.74 17.24
N ILE A 133 -7.31 7.43 16.89
CA ILE A 133 -5.98 6.89 16.58
C ILE A 133 -5.19 6.73 17.86
#